data_AF-A0A2M8EQI5-F1
#
_entry.id   AF-A0A2M8EQI5-F1
#
_cell.length_a   1.000
_cell.length_b   1.000
_cell.length_c   1.000
_cell.angle_alpha   90.00
_cell.angle_beta   90.00
_cell.angle_gamma   90.00
#
_symmetry.space_group_name_H-M   'P 1'
#
loop_
_entity.id
_entity.type
_entity.pdbx_description
1 polymer ?
#
loop_
_entity_poly.entity_id
_entity_poly.type
_entity_poly.pdbx_seq_one_letter_code
_entity_poly.pdbx_strand_id
1 'polypeptide(L)'
;MVSYHIYQTEGIILGKKNIGEADRIFSVLTREFGRIDAIAQGIRRVESKLRYSMGTFSYARLGLVASRTSWRIVDAEELNNWKNIRETPEKLAAVFQIAELINRMVKGQEHDTSLWKEVKSAFLFLEQYKNAQGEGDLQIFGLLAQLKILSHLGYVAEHEKWFNLSLEEVQKMKPLIIFAINKALQESQL
;
A
#
# COMPACT_ATOMS: atom_id res chain seq x y z
N MET A 1 -29.44 -0.15 22.42
CA MET A 1 -28.66 -0.19 21.16
C MET A 1 -27.26 0.31 21.46
N VAL A 2 -26.24 -0.53 21.32
CA VAL A 2 -24.86 -0.03 21.44
C VAL A 2 -24.58 0.73 20.15
N SER A 3 -24.45 2.06 20.24
CA SER A 3 -24.06 2.90 19.12
C SER A 3 -22.57 2.71 18.88
N TYR A 4 -22.21 2.07 17.77
CA TYR A 4 -20.82 1.97 17.35
C TYR A 4 -20.46 3.22 16.55
N HIS A 5 -19.31 3.82 16.85
CA HIS A 5 -18.79 4.90 16.03
C HIS A 5 -18.29 4.33 14.70
N ILE A 6 -18.76 4.89 13.59
CA ILE A 6 -18.29 4.55 12.25
C ILE A 6 -17.25 5.60 11.86
N TYR A 7 -16.00 5.18 11.75
CA TYR A 7 -14.93 5.99 11.21
C TYR A 7 -14.98 5.98 9.69
N GLN A 8 -14.68 7.12 9.07
CA GLN A 8 -14.55 7.25 7.61
C GLN A 8 -13.11 7.61 7.29
N THR A 9 -12.50 6.85 6.38
CA THR A 9 -11.09 7.02 6.01
C THR A 9 -10.88 6.66 4.54
N GLU A 10 -9.90 7.29 3.90
CA GLU A 10 -9.39 6.80 2.63
C GLU A 10 -8.39 5.67 2.85
N GLY A 11 -8.44 4.62 2.01
CA GLY A 11 -7.61 3.44 2.16
C GLY A 11 -7.10 2.88 0.84
N ILE A 12 -5.84 2.46 0.84
CA ILE A 12 -5.20 1.71 -0.26
C ILE A 12 -5.22 0.23 0.13
N ILE A 13 -5.86 -0.60 -0.69
CA ILE A 13 -5.95 -2.03 -0.47
C ILE A 13 -4.62 -2.69 -0.87
N LEU A 14 -3.84 -3.13 0.11
CA LEU A 14 -2.53 -3.76 -0.08
C LEU A 14 -2.63 -5.25 -0.36
N GLY A 15 -3.71 -5.90 0.10
CA GLY A 15 -3.88 -7.33 -0.04
C GLY A 15 -5.17 -7.83 0.59
N LYS A 16 -5.50 -9.09 0.33
CA LYS A 16 -6.67 -9.74 0.91
C LYS A 16 -6.47 -11.23 1.08
N LYS A 17 -7.11 -11.80 2.10
CA LYS A 17 -7.15 -13.24 2.35
C LYS A 17 -8.57 -13.67 2.68
N ASN A 18 -8.99 -14.81 2.14
CA ASN A 18 -10.29 -15.39 2.49
C ASN A 18 -10.25 -15.94 3.92
N ILE A 19 -11.33 -15.71 4.67
CA ILE A 19 -11.54 -16.31 5.99
C ILE A 19 -12.96 -16.89 6.04
N GLY A 20 -13.11 -18.06 6.64
CA GLY A 20 -14.38 -18.81 6.65
C GLY A 20 -14.94 -19.07 5.24
N GLU A 21 -16.26 -19.08 5.12
CA GLU A 21 -16.95 -19.32 3.84
C GLU A 21 -17.28 -18.05 3.05
N ALA A 22 -17.69 -16.99 3.75
CA ALA A 22 -18.24 -15.79 3.11
C ALA A 22 -17.37 -14.54 3.29
N ASP A 23 -16.37 -14.58 4.16
CA ASP A 23 -15.68 -13.38 4.65
C ASP A 23 -14.30 -13.22 4.01
N ARG A 24 -13.73 -12.01 4.10
CA ARG A 24 -12.32 -11.73 3.79
C ARG A 24 -11.72 -10.80 4.83
N ILE A 25 -10.43 -10.95 5.07
CA ILE A 25 -9.60 -9.96 5.75
C ILE A 25 -8.82 -9.18 4.68
N PHE A 26 -8.76 -7.87 4.82
CA PHE A 26 -8.04 -6.95 3.95
C PHE A 26 -6.93 -6.29 4.72
N SER A 27 -5.73 -6.28 4.14
CA SER A 27 -4.67 -5.39 4.59
C SER A 27 -4.84 -4.05 3.88
N VAL A 28 -4.96 -2.98 4.66
CA VAL A 28 -5.27 -1.64 4.16
C VAL A 28 -4.30 -0.66 4.79
N LEU A 29 -3.55 0.08 3.96
CA LEU A 29 -2.96 1.32 4.44
C LEU A 29 -4.09 2.34 4.44
N THR A 30 -4.37 2.94 5.59
CA THR A 30 -5.40 3.99 5.74
C THR A 30 -4.74 5.33 5.97
N ARG A 31 -5.42 6.39 5.55
CA ARG A 31 -4.92 7.75 5.74
C ARG A 31 -4.86 8.13 7.22
N GLU A 32 -5.88 7.78 8.01
CA GLU A 32 -6.01 8.24 9.40
C GLU A 32 -5.52 7.24 10.45
N PHE A 33 -5.47 5.94 10.15
CA PHE A 33 -5.20 4.89 11.14
C PHE A 33 -3.96 4.04 10.82
N GLY A 34 -3.14 4.46 9.85
CA GLY A 34 -1.97 3.69 9.41
C GLY A 34 -2.37 2.37 8.74
N ARG A 35 -1.50 1.36 8.85
CA ARG A 35 -1.74 0.03 8.25
C ARG A 35 -2.57 -0.85 9.18
N ILE A 36 -3.74 -1.29 8.71
CA ILE A 36 -4.66 -2.13 9.47
C ILE A 36 -5.01 -3.42 8.74
N ASP A 37 -5.39 -4.44 9.52
CA ASP A 37 -6.14 -5.59 9.02
C ASP A 37 -7.62 -5.42 9.37
N ALA A 38 -8.47 -5.42 8.34
CA ALA A 38 -9.90 -5.19 8.49
C ALA A 38 -10.74 -6.30 7.86
N ILE A 39 -11.73 -6.79 8.60
CA ILE A 39 -12.63 -7.87 8.17
C ILE A 39 -13.82 -7.28 7.41
N ALA A 40 -14.06 -7.77 6.20
CA ALA A 40 -15.30 -7.55 5.46
C ALA A 40 -16.16 -8.82 5.52
N GLN A 41 -17.21 -8.77 6.34
CA GLN A 41 -18.11 -9.90 6.56
C GLN A 41 -19.06 -10.07 5.37
N GLY A 42 -19.31 -11.31 4.98
CA GLY A 42 -20.22 -11.67 3.90
C GLY A 42 -19.77 -11.18 2.51
N ILE A 43 -18.56 -10.65 2.34
CA ILE A 43 -18.14 -10.01 1.09
C ILE A 43 -18.16 -10.94 -0.12
N ARG A 44 -18.02 -12.25 0.10
CA ARG A 44 -18.09 -13.29 -0.94
C ARG A 44 -19.51 -13.79 -1.20
N ARG A 45 -20.54 -13.24 -0.56
CA ARG A 45 -21.92 -13.45 -0.98
C ARG A 45 -22.20 -12.70 -2.29
N VAL A 46 -23.18 -13.15 -3.07
CA VAL A 46 -23.50 -12.54 -4.37
C VAL A 46 -24.17 -11.18 -4.15
N GLU A 47 -24.90 -11.05 -3.05
CA GLU A 47 -25.70 -9.89 -2.67
C GLU A 47 -24.86 -8.80 -1.97
N SER A 48 -23.56 -9.04 -1.75
CA SER A 48 -22.69 -8.12 -1.03
C SER A 48 -22.35 -6.89 -1.88
N LYS A 49 -22.73 -5.72 -1.36
CA LYS A 49 -22.35 -4.42 -1.95
C LYS A 49 -20.83 -4.17 -1.88
N LEU A 50 -20.17 -4.64 -0.82
CA LEU A 50 -18.72 -4.45 -0.61
C LEU A 50 -17.86 -5.16 -1.67
N ARG A 51 -18.41 -6.20 -2.33
CA ARG A 51 -17.67 -7.05 -3.29
C ARG A 51 -17.05 -6.26 -4.44
N TYR A 52 -17.73 -5.22 -4.90
CA TYR A 52 -17.36 -4.48 -6.10
C TYR A 52 -16.40 -3.32 -5.81
N SER A 53 -16.39 -2.80 -4.58
CA SER A 53 -15.60 -1.62 -4.20
C SER A 53 -14.18 -1.93 -3.71
N MET A 54 -13.84 -3.22 -3.55
CA MET A 54 -12.64 -3.66 -2.81
C MET A 54 -11.72 -4.58 -3.63
N GLY A 55 -11.20 -4.03 -4.73
CA GLY A 55 -10.15 -4.66 -5.53
C GLY A 55 -8.83 -4.81 -4.77
N THR A 56 -7.99 -5.77 -5.17
CA THR A 56 -6.59 -5.78 -4.69
C THR A 56 -5.86 -4.64 -5.40
N PHE A 57 -5.05 -3.82 -4.70
CA PHE A 57 -4.43 -2.63 -5.27
C PHE A 57 -5.46 -1.64 -5.81
N SER A 58 -6.52 -1.39 -5.03
CA SER A 58 -7.47 -0.31 -5.29
C SER A 58 -7.39 0.73 -4.19
N TYR A 59 -8.02 1.88 -4.46
CA TYR A 59 -8.15 3.01 -3.58
C TYR A 59 -9.63 3.26 -3.31
N ALA A 60 -10.02 3.27 -2.04
CA ALA A 60 -11.42 3.34 -1.63
C ALA A 60 -11.60 4.26 -0.43
N ARG A 61 -12.79 4.82 -0.28
CA ARG A 61 -13.27 5.38 0.98
C ARG A 61 -13.93 4.25 1.76
N LEU A 62 -13.56 4.10 3.03
CA LEU A 62 -13.97 2.98 3.87
C LEU A 62 -14.72 3.49 5.10
N GLY A 63 -15.87 2.87 5.35
CA GLY A 63 -16.57 2.93 6.63
C GLY A 63 -16.06 1.82 7.53
N LEU A 64 -15.47 2.17 8.66
CA LEU A 64 -14.81 1.26 9.58
C LEU A 64 -15.44 1.30 10.97
N VAL A 65 -15.65 0.14 11.56
CA VAL A 65 -15.98 -0.01 12.98
C VAL A 65 -14.80 -0.67 13.68
N ALA A 66 -14.21 0.03 14.64
CA ALA A 66 -13.16 -0.51 15.49
C ALA A 66 -13.78 -1.39 16.59
N SER A 67 -13.17 -2.55 16.84
CA SER A 67 -13.35 -3.34 18.04
C SER A 67 -12.11 -3.24 18.92
N ARG A 68 -12.11 -3.91 20.09
CA ARG A 68 -10.95 -3.93 20.98
C ARG A 68 -9.70 -4.52 20.32
N THR A 69 -9.86 -5.39 19.32
CA THR A 69 -8.75 -6.17 18.74
C THR A 69 -8.77 -6.24 17.21
N SER A 70 -9.75 -5.64 16.53
CA SER A 70 -9.91 -5.76 15.09
C SER A 70 -10.66 -4.59 14.47
N TRP A 71 -10.50 -4.42 13.16
CA TRP A 71 -11.31 -3.52 12.36
C TRP A 71 -12.33 -4.30 11.56
N ARG A 72 -13.51 -3.73 11.39
CA ARG A 72 -14.54 -4.25 10.50
C ARG A 72 -14.90 -3.22 9.45
N ILE A 73 -14.92 -3.64 8.19
CA ILE A 73 -15.39 -2.83 7.08
C ILE A 73 -16.90 -2.99 7.00
N VAL A 74 -17.62 -1.87 7.14
CA VAL A 74 -19.08 -1.83 7.08
C VAL A 74 -19.59 -1.11 5.84
N ASP A 75 -18.74 -0.28 5.21
CA ASP A 75 -19.04 0.43 3.98
C ASP A 75 -17.77 0.62 3.13
N ALA A 76 -17.93 0.69 1.81
CA ALA A 76 -16.82 0.92 0.89
C ALA A 76 -17.29 1.55 -0.42
N GLU A 77 -16.67 2.66 -0.79
CA GLU A 77 -16.84 3.38 -2.05
C GLU A 77 -15.51 3.33 -2.82
N GLU A 78 -15.49 2.73 -4.02
CA GLU A 78 -14.30 2.74 -4.86
C GLU A 78 -14.05 4.17 -5.35
N LEU A 79 -12.87 4.70 -5.02
CA LEU A 79 -12.42 6.01 -5.51
C LEU A 79 -11.57 5.85 -6.77
N ASN A 80 -10.76 4.79 -6.84
CA ASN A 80 -9.99 4.43 -8.02
C ASN A 80 -9.56 2.96 -7.94
N ASN A 81 -9.54 2.24 -9.07
CA ASN A 81 -9.05 0.86 -9.13
C ASN A 81 -7.66 0.73 -9.76
N TRP A 82 -7.07 1.83 -10.24
CA TRP A 82 -5.79 1.90 -10.94
C TRP A 82 -5.63 0.79 -11.98
N LYS A 83 -6.44 0.88 -13.04
CA LYS A 83 -6.56 -0.20 -14.03
C LYS A 83 -5.24 -0.43 -14.77
N ASN A 84 -4.49 0.63 -15.03
CA ASN A 84 -3.27 0.57 -15.82
C ASN A 84 -2.14 -0.15 -15.07
N ILE A 85 -2.19 -0.21 -13.74
CA ILE A 85 -1.25 -1.02 -12.94
C ILE A 85 -1.32 -2.51 -13.30
N ARG A 86 -2.48 -2.99 -13.79
CA ARG A 86 -2.68 -4.40 -14.18
C ARG A 86 -2.35 -4.68 -15.64
N GLU A 87 -1.99 -3.66 -16.43
CA GLU A 87 -1.72 -3.83 -17.87
C GLU A 87 -0.38 -4.51 -18.13
N THR A 88 0.61 -4.35 -17.24
CA THR A 88 1.93 -4.96 -17.41
C THR A 88 2.41 -5.68 -16.14
N PRO A 89 3.14 -6.80 -16.27
CA PRO A 89 3.71 -7.52 -15.13
C PRO A 89 4.65 -6.65 -14.27
N GLU A 90 5.38 -5.73 -14.87
CA GLU A 90 6.37 -4.88 -14.20
C GLU A 90 5.69 -3.88 -13.26
N LYS A 91 4.61 -3.24 -13.71
CA LYS A 91 3.80 -2.36 -12.86
C LYS A 91 3.19 -3.13 -11.70
N LEU A 92 2.66 -4.33 -11.98
CA LEU A 92 2.07 -5.20 -10.97
C LEU A 92 3.12 -5.66 -9.94
N ALA A 93 4.32 -6.00 -10.39
CA ALA A 93 5.44 -6.37 -9.53
C ALA A 93 5.86 -5.19 -8.64
N ALA A 94 5.92 -3.97 -9.17
CA ALA A 94 6.28 -2.77 -8.41
C ALA A 94 5.27 -2.47 -7.29
N VAL A 95 3.94 -2.50 -7.58
CA VAL A 95 2.94 -2.31 -6.50
C VAL A 95 2.94 -3.45 -5.50
N PHE A 96 3.21 -4.68 -5.94
CA PHE A 96 3.31 -5.82 -5.04
C PHE A 96 4.46 -5.65 -4.06
N GLN A 97 5.65 -5.27 -4.54
CA GLN A 97 6.82 -5.00 -3.69
C GLN A 97 6.56 -3.88 -2.70
N ILE A 98 5.91 -2.78 -3.14
CA ILE A 98 5.51 -1.68 -2.25
C ILE A 98 4.53 -2.18 -1.18
N ALA A 99 3.50 -2.93 -1.59
CA ALA A 99 2.49 -3.44 -0.66
C ALA A 99 3.07 -4.43 0.35
N GLU A 100 3.95 -5.33 -0.10
CA GLU A 100 4.67 -6.27 0.76
C GLU A 100 5.56 -5.54 1.76
N LEU A 101 6.32 -4.53 1.30
CA LEU A 101 7.15 -3.70 2.16
C LEU A 101 6.32 -3.03 3.25
N ILE A 102 5.20 -2.42 2.90
CA ILE A 102 4.30 -1.77 3.89
C ILE A 102 3.74 -2.80 4.87
N ASN A 103 3.26 -3.95 4.38
CA ASN A 103 2.72 -5.01 5.22
C ASN A 103 3.75 -5.56 6.22
N ARG A 104 5.02 -5.62 5.80
CA ARG A 104 6.12 -6.10 6.64
C ARG A 104 6.53 -5.03 7.65
N MET A 105 6.79 -3.81 7.18
CA MET A 105 7.49 -2.78 7.97
C MET A 105 6.55 -1.92 8.83
N VAL A 106 5.28 -1.76 8.45
CA VAL A 106 4.32 -0.94 9.20
C VAL A 106 3.51 -1.81 10.14
N LYS A 107 3.94 -1.86 11.40
CA LYS A 107 3.26 -2.57 12.47
C LYS A 107 2.55 -1.58 13.39
N GLY A 108 1.22 -1.60 13.42
CA GLY A 108 0.43 -0.78 14.33
C GLY A 108 -0.45 0.24 13.61
N GLN A 109 -1.21 0.99 14.40
CA GLN A 109 -2.23 1.94 13.94
C GLN A 109 -1.73 3.38 14.09
N GLU A 110 -0.53 3.65 13.59
CA GLU A 110 0.05 4.99 13.68
C GLU A 110 -0.25 5.79 12.42
N HIS A 111 -0.79 6.99 12.62
CA HIS A 111 -1.04 7.93 11.56
C HIS A 111 0.28 8.53 11.07
N ASP A 112 0.66 8.20 9.84
CA ASP A 112 1.77 8.83 9.14
C ASP A 112 1.29 9.42 7.80
N THR A 113 1.03 10.72 7.80
CA THR A 113 0.58 11.46 6.61
C THR A 113 1.64 11.44 5.50
N SER A 114 2.93 11.43 5.86
CA SER A 114 4.03 11.49 4.89
C SER A 114 4.15 10.16 4.16
N LEU A 115 4.16 9.05 4.89
CA LEU A 115 4.12 7.70 4.33
C LEU A 115 2.87 7.49 3.45
N TRP A 116 1.69 7.93 3.92
CA TRP A 116 0.46 7.85 3.14
C TRP A 116 0.59 8.55 1.78
N LYS A 117 1.10 9.79 1.77
CA LYS A 117 1.32 10.56 0.55
C LYS A 117 2.33 9.90 -0.37
N GLU A 118 3.43 9.37 0.18
CA GLU A 118 4.47 8.69 -0.60
C GLU A 118 3.91 7.46 -1.31
N VAL A 119 3.23 6.58 -0.56
CA VAL A 119 2.63 5.35 -1.13
C VAL A 119 1.57 5.70 -2.17
N LYS A 120 0.67 6.66 -1.88
CA LYS A 120 -0.35 7.08 -2.84
C LYS A 120 0.27 7.66 -4.12
N SER A 121 1.34 8.44 -3.98
CA SER A 121 2.07 9.01 -5.13
C SER A 121 2.74 7.92 -5.95
N ALA A 122 3.28 6.89 -5.30
CA ALA A 122 3.91 5.78 -6.00
C ALA A 122 2.91 4.97 -6.85
N PHE A 123 1.73 4.67 -6.30
CA PHE A 123 0.66 4.02 -7.06
C PHE A 123 0.15 4.91 -8.21
N LEU A 124 -0.01 6.22 -7.97
CA LEU A 124 -0.44 7.16 -9.01
C LEU A 124 0.58 7.26 -10.15
N PHE A 125 1.89 7.27 -9.84
CA PHE A 125 2.94 7.26 -10.84
C PHE A 125 2.86 6.01 -11.73
N LEU A 126 2.73 4.82 -11.12
CA LEU A 126 2.62 3.56 -11.85
C LEU A 126 1.36 3.50 -12.73
N GLU A 127 0.25 4.05 -12.25
CA GLU A 127 -0.99 4.19 -13.02
C GLU A 127 -0.82 5.09 -14.24
N GLN A 128 -0.08 6.19 -14.10
CA GLN A 128 0.11 7.19 -15.16
C GLN A 128 1.28 6.88 -16.10
N TYR A 129 2.16 5.94 -15.73
CA TYR A 129 3.33 5.58 -16.53
C TYR A 129 2.90 4.92 -17.84
N LYS A 130 3.13 5.59 -18.97
CA LYS A 130 2.65 5.17 -20.31
C LYS A 130 3.71 4.48 -21.18
N ASN A 131 4.85 4.07 -20.60
CA ASN A 131 6.09 3.68 -21.29
C ASN A 131 6.74 4.83 -22.06
N ALA A 132 7.79 5.38 -21.47
CA ALA A 132 8.81 6.13 -22.20
C ALA A 132 10.16 5.66 -21.64
N GLN A 133 10.90 4.86 -22.42
CA GLN A 133 12.33 4.52 -22.27
C GLN A 133 12.78 3.16 -21.66
N GLY A 134 11.87 2.23 -21.32
CA GLY A 134 12.20 0.78 -21.25
C GLY A 134 11.79 0.03 -19.98
N GLU A 135 11.83 -1.31 -20.03
CA GLU A 135 11.47 -2.22 -18.92
C GLU A 135 12.27 -1.96 -17.63
N GLY A 136 13.49 -1.40 -17.75
CA GLY A 136 14.35 -1.07 -16.61
C GLY A 136 13.79 0.04 -15.71
N ASP A 137 13.05 1.00 -16.26
CA ASP A 137 12.64 2.21 -15.55
C ASP A 137 11.65 1.91 -14.42
N LEU A 138 10.74 0.95 -14.63
CA LEU A 138 9.78 0.53 -13.61
C LEU A 138 10.46 -0.21 -12.46
N GLN A 139 11.49 -1.01 -12.75
CA GLN A 139 12.28 -1.66 -11.70
C GLN A 139 13.06 -0.63 -10.88
N ILE A 140 13.68 0.34 -11.55
CA ILE A 140 14.41 1.44 -10.90
C ILE A 140 13.48 2.30 -10.06
N PHE A 141 12.30 2.62 -10.58
CA PHE A 141 11.27 3.30 -9.83
C PHE A 141 10.83 2.50 -8.60
N GLY A 142 10.63 1.19 -8.73
CA GLY A 142 10.28 0.32 -7.60
C GLY A 142 11.33 0.34 -6.49
N LEU A 143 12.62 0.39 -6.83
CA LEU A 143 13.70 0.56 -5.85
C LEU A 143 13.66 1.93 -5.17
N LEU A 144 13.44 3.00 -5.95
CA LEU A 144 13.32 4.34 -5.41
C LEU A 144 12.13 4.47 -4.45
N ALA A 145 10.96 3.92 -4.81
CA ALA A 145 9.77 3.92 -3.97
C ALA A 145 10.02 3.18 -2.64
N GLN A 146 10.64 2.00 -2.69
CA GLN A 146 11.02 1.26 -1.48
C GLN A 146 11.98 2.05 -0.60
N LEU A 147 12.99 2.69 -1.19
CA LEU A 147 13.96 3.51 -0.47
C LEU A 147 13.29 4.70 0.23
N LYS A 148 12.41 5.42 -0.46
CA LYS A 148 11.64 6.54 0.10
C LYS A 148 10.72 6.10 1.23
N ILE A 149 10.04 4.96 1.08
CA ILE A 149 9.20 4.37 2.13
C ILE A 149 10.05 4.02 3.36
N LEU A 150 11.17 3.32 3.18
CA LEU A 150 12.06 2.95 4.28
C LEU A 150 12.67 4.17 4.98
N SER A 151 12.95 5.22 4.22
CA SER A 151 13.38 6.52 4.73
C SER A 151 12.30 7.17 5.60
N HIS A 152 11.04 7.19 5.16
CA HIS A 152 9.92 7.67 5.99
C HIS A 152 9.75 6.88 7.28
N LEU A 153 9.98 5.57 7.22
CA LEU A 153 9.91 4.69 8.38
C LEU A 153 11.14 4.78 9.30
N GLY A 154 12.14 5.61 8.96
CA GLY A 154 13.33 5.84 9.78
C GLY A 154 14.42 4.77 9.67
N TYR A 155 14.31 3.83 8.72
CA TYR A 155 15.30 2.75 8.55
C TYR A 155 16.45 3.11 7.61
N VAL A 156 16.36 4.25 6.91
CA VAL A 156 17.40 4.73 5.99
C VAL A 156 17.76 6.17 6.35
N ALA A 157 19.05 6.41 6.62
CA ALA A 157 19.59 7.75 6.89
C ALA A 157 19.65 8.61 5.62
N GLU A 158 19.94 9.91 5.76
CA GLU A 158 20.02 10.88 4.63
C GLU A 158 18.68 11.13 3.92
N HIS A 159 17.59 11.25 4.70
CA HIS A 159 16.20 11.37 4.22
C HIS A 159 16.07 12.28 2.99
N GLU A 160 16.51 13.54 3.05
CA GLU A 160 16.34 14.52 1.96
C GLU A 160 17.02 14.15 0.64
N LYS A 161 18.13 13.42 0.67
CA LYS A 161 18.91 13.07 -0.53
C LYS A 161 18.13 12.14 -1.46
N TRP A 162 17.36 11.22 -0.90
CA TRP A 162 16.66 10.19 -1.68
C TRP A 162 15.41 10.71 -2.38
N PHE A 163 14.81 11.80 -1.91
CA PHE A 163 13.56 12.32 -2.49
C PHE A 163 13.75 13.00 -3.85
N ASN A 164 14.96 13.52 -4.10
CA ASN A 164 15.30 14.32 -5.27
C ASN A 164 16.04 13.54 -6.36
N LEU A 165 16.22 12.22 -6.20
CA LEU A 165 16.90 11.41 -7.20
C LEU A 165 16.04 11.22 -8.46
N SER A 166 16.65 11.46 -9.61
CA SER A 166 16.16 11.03 -10.92
C SER A 166 16.32 9.51 -11.11
N LEU A 167 15.55 8.92 -12.03
CA LEU A 167 15.68 7.49 -12.33
C LEU A 167 17.09 7.14 -12.86
N GLU A 168 17.74 8.04 -13.61
CA GLU A 168 19.11 7.84 -14.08
C GLU A 168 20.12 7.78 -12.92
N GLU A 169 19.96 8.61 -11.89
CA GLU A 169 20.81 8.59 -10.71
C GLU A 169 20.59 7.30 -9.89
N VAL A 170 19.33 6.88 -9.73
CA VAL A 170 18.99 5.61 -9.09
C VAL A 170 19.60 4.44 -9.85
N GLN A 171 19.55 4.45 -11.19
CA GLN A 171 20.17 3.43 -12.03
C GLN A 171 21.69 3.36 -11.82
N LYS A 172 22.38 4.51 -11.73
CA LYS A 172 23.83 4.57 -11.44
C LYS A 172 24.16 4.07 -10.03
N MET A 173 23.28 4.30 -9.07
CA MET A 173 23.46 3.94 -7.66
C MET A 173 22.80 2.61 -7.28
N LYS A 174 22.28 1.85 -8.25
CA LYS A 174 21.46 0.65 -8.01
C LYS A 174 22.05 -0.33 -7.00
N PRO A 175 23.34 -0.71 -7.04
CA PRO A 175 23.91 -1.63 -6.06
C PRO A 175 23.87 -1.08 -4.63
N LEU A 176 24.14 0.22 -4.45
CA LEU A 176 24.11 0.87 -3.14
C LEU A 176 22.68 0.95 -2.59
N ILE A 177 21.70 1.26 -3.44
CA ILE A 177 20.29 1.36 -3.04
C ILE A 177 19.77 -0.03 -2.63
N ILE A 178 20.08 -1.07 -3.41
CA ILE A 178 19.72 -2.45 -3.05
C ILE A 178 20.35 -2.84 -1.71
N PHE A 179 21.62 -2.49 -1.50
CA PHE A 179 22.29 -2.73 -0.22
C PHE A 179 21.58 -2.01 0.94
N ALA A 180 21.24 -0.73 0.77
CA ALA A 180 20.54 0.05 1.80
C ALA A 180 19.17 -0.54 2.13
N ILE A 181 18.38 -0.93 1.13
CA ILE A 181 17.09 -1.60 1.30
C ILE A 181 17.27 -2.90 2.07
N ASN A 182 18.18 -3.78 1.62
CA ASN A 182 18.40 -5.07 2.26
C ASN A 182 18.88 -4.92 3.71
N LYS A 183 19.76 -3.95 3.98
CA LYS A 183 20.21 -3.64 5.34
C LYS A 183 19.04 -3.20 6.23
N ALA A 184 18.23 -2.25 5.77
CA ALA A 184 17.03 -1.80 6.48
C ALA A 184 16.04 -2.96 6.76
N LEU A 185 15.87 -3.87 5.80
CA LEU A 185 15.03 -5.05 5.94
C LEU A 185 15.60 -6.11 6.91
N GLN A 186 16.92 -6.14 7.13
CA GLN A 186 17.56 -7.03 8.10
C GLN A 186 17.50 -6.43 9.51
N GLU A 187 17.71 -5.13 9.64
CA GLU A 187 17.69 -4.41 10.92
C GLU A 187 16.31 -4.38 11.58
N SER A 188 15.23 -4.51 10.81
CA SER A 188 13.86 -4.55 11.32
C SER A 188 13.48 -5.83 12.08
N GLN A 189 14.41 -6.80 12.22
CA GLN A 189 14.24 -8.08 12.95
C GLN A 189 12.90 -8.76 12.69
N LEU A 190 12.52 -8.78 11.41
CA LEU A 190 11.20 -9.14 10.91
C LEU A 190 11.27 -10.34 9.97
#